data_AF-A0A4Q6CAZ8-F1
#
_entry.id   AF-A0A4Q6CAZ8-F1
#
_cell.length_a   1.000
_cell.length_b   1.000
_cell.length_c   1.000
_cell.angle_alpha   90.00
_cell.angle_beta   90.00
_cell.angle_gamma   90.00
#
_symmetry.space_group_name_H-M   'P 1'
#
loop_
_entity.id
_entity.type
_entity.pdbx_description
1 polymer ?
#
loop_
_entity_poly.entity_id
_entity_poly.type
_entity_poly.pdbx_seq_one_letter_code
_entity_poly.pdbx_strand_id
1 'polypeptide(L)'
;MKNKRSIENTLIQPREQLKVILVFVGTAVVFLAIFTVAFIFTMNSTLQEISGLSESTPAIMRSLEKSLALSIYVTISIAVLLSIVLVIAGFALSHRLYGPTVQIKRLMHRLALGDYKARGQLRKGDAFHDLMANLNSLADELDRRHNGDSKSKL
;
A
#
# COMPACT_ATOMS: atom_id res chain seq x y z
N MET A 1 1.28 -20.32 -27.24
CA MET A 1 2.29 -20.58 -26.19
C MET A 1 1.97 -19.71 -24.98
N LYS A 2 1.41 -20.29 -23.92
CA LYS A 2 0.87 -19.60 -22.74
C LYS A 2 2.05 -19.13 -21.89
N ASN A 3 2.31 -17.83 -21.87
CA ASN A 3 3.47 -17.23 -21.20
C ASN A 3 3.29 -17.32 -19.68
N LYS A 4 3.64 -18.47 -19.11
CA LYS A 4 3.66 -18.75 -17.67
C LYS A 4 4.88 -18.05 -17.08
N ARG A 5 4.86 -16.71 -17.04
CA ARG A 5 5.85 -15.93 -16.28
C ARG A 5 5.60 -16.25 -14.81
N SER A 6 6.49 -17.05 -14.24
CA SER A 6 6.36 -17.57 -12.89
C SER A 6 6.17 -16.43 -11.89
N ILE A 7 5.05 -16.53 -11.15
CA ILE A 7 4.67 -15.68 -10.03
C ILE A 7 5.74 -15.73 -8.91
N GLU A 8 6.61 -16.75 -8.94
CA GLU A 8 7.67 -16.99 -7.97
C GLU A 8 8.76 -15.92 -7.97
N ASN A 9 8.94 -15.15 -9.05
CA ASN A 9 9.94 -14.07 -9.07
C ASN A 9 9.41 -12.71 -8.55
N THR A 10 8.22 -12.70 -7.95
CA THR A 10 7.55 -11.49 -7.44
C THR A 10 7.85 -11.24 -5.94
N LEU A 11 8.45 -12.21 -5.26
CA LEU A 11 8.77 -12.17 -3.82
C LEU A 11 10.28 -12.12 -3.60
N ILE A 12 10.91 -11.00 -3.97
CA ILE A 12 12.37 -10.89 -3.89
C ILE A 12 12.84 -10.65 -2.43
N GLN A 13 11.99 -10.10 -1.55
CA GLN A 13 12.29 -9.88 -0.12
C GLN A 13 11.01 -10.01 0.75
N PRO A 14 10.53 -11.24 1.06
CA PRO A 14 9.24 -11.46 1.74
C PRO A 14 9.17 -10.89 3.16
N ARG A 15 10.31 -10.79 3.87
CA ARG A 15 10.36 -10.25 5.23
C ARG A 15 10.09 -8.75 5.29
N GLU A 16 10.58 -7.96 4.33
CA GLU A 16 10.38 -6.51 4.32
C GLU A 16 8.98 -6.14 3.80
N GLN A 17 8.44 -6.92 2.86
CA GLN A 17 7.05 -6.78 2.42
C GLN A 17 6.06 -7.07 3.56
N LEU A 18 6.35 -8.08 4.39
CA LEU A 18 5.49 -8.43 5.54
C LEU A 18 5.39 -7.29 6.55
N LYS A 19 6.48 -6.55 6.82
CA LYS A 19 6.44 -5.39 7.73
C LYS A 19 5.48 -4.31 7.23
N VAL A 20 5.51 -4.00 5.94
CA VAL A 20 4.60 -2.98 5.36
C VAL A 20 3.17 -3.48 5.30
N ILE A 21 2.94 -4.74 4.94
CA ILE A 21 1.61 -5.34 5.01
C ILE A 21 1.08 -5.28 6.44
N LEU A 22 1.90 -5.60 7.45
CA LEU A 22 1.51 -5.51 8.86
C LEU A 22 1.15 -4.08 9.29
N VAL A 23 1.88 -3.06 8.83
CA VAL A 23 1.53 -1.65 9.10
C VAL A 23 0.21 -1.27 8.44
N PHE A 24 -0.03 -1.70 7.19
CA PHE A 24 -1.30 -1.44 6.49
C PHE A 24 -2.48 -2.16 7.15
N VAL A 25 -2.31 -3.43 7.52
CA VAL A 25 -3.32 -4.21 8.25
C VAL A 25 -3.57 -3.58 9.62
N GLY A 26 -2.52 -3.20 10.35
CA GLY A 26 -2.63 -2.51 11.64
C GLY A 26 -3.42 -1.21 11.52
N THR A 27 -3.09 -0.39 10.52
CA THR A 27 -3.82 0.86 10.24
C THR A 27 -5.29 0.59 9.91
N ALA A 28 -5.59 -0.45 9.10
CA ALA A 28 -6.96 -0.84 8.78
C ALA A 28 -7.74 -1.30 10.03
N VAL A 29 -7.10 -2.07 10.91
CA VAL A 29 -7.70 -2.51 12.19
C VAL A 29 -7.99 -1.33 13.10
N VAL A 30 -7.04 -0.39 13.24
CA VAL A 30 -7.23 0.83 14.04
C VAL A 30 -8.38 1.67 13.48
N PHE A 31 -8.43 1.85 12.15
CA PHE A 31 -9.52 2.57 11.50
C PHE A 31 -10.88 1.90 11.75
N LEU A 32 -10.94 0.58 11.63
CA LEU A 32 -12.16 -0.19 11.87
C LEU A 32 -12.60 -0.12 13.34
N ALA A 33 -11.65 -0.13 14.28
CA ALA A 33 -11.94 0.05 15.71
C ALA A 33 -12.52 1.44 16.00
N ILE A 34 -11.87 2.51 15.49
CA ILE A 34 -12.37 3.89 15.63
C ILE A 34 -13.77 4.03 15.05
N PHE A 35 -13.98 3.50 13.85
CA PHE A 35 -15.28 3.53 13.17
C PHE A 35 -16.36 2.79 13.98
N THR A 36 -16.04 1.62 14.53
CA THR A 36 -16.95 0.85 15.38
C THR A 36 -17.32 1.61 16.65
N VAL A 37 -16.35 2.24 17.31
CA VAL A 37 -16.61 3.06 18.51
C VAL A 37 -17.50 4.26 18.19
N ALA A 38 -17.21 4.99 17.10
CA ALA A 38 -18.02 6.12 16.66
C ALA A 38 -19.46 5.69 16.33
N PHE A 39 -19.63 4.53 15.71
CA PHE A 39 -20.95 3.96 15.42
C PHE A 39 -21.73 3.63 16.69
N ILE A 40 -21.11 2.95 17.66
CA ILE A 40 -21.73 2.64 18.96
C ILE A 40 -22.15 3.93 19.68
N PHE A 41 -21.29 4.94 19.69
CA PHE A 41 -21.58 6.23 20.32
C PHE A 41 -22.80 6.91 19.68
N THR A 42 -22.85 6.92 18.34
CA THR A 42 -23.98 7.50 17.59
C THR A 42 -25.27 6.75 17.88
N MET A 43 -25.23 5.41 17.87
CA MET A 43 -26.39 4.57 18.18
C MET A 43 -26.91 4.77 19.60
N ASN A 44 -26.02 4.83 20.60
CA ASN A 44 -26.41 5.09 21.98
C ASN A 44 -27.07 6.46 22.13
N SER A 45 -26.56 7.48 21.42
CA SER A 45 -27.13 8.83 21.44
C SER A 45 -28.53 8.85 20.83
N THR A 46 -28.73 8.23 19.66
CA THR A 46 -30.04 8.12 19.02
C THR A 46 -31.04 7.32 19.87
N LEU A 47 -30.62 6.23 20.52
CA LEU A 47 -31.49 5.45 21.39
C LEU A 47 -31.94 6.24 22.62
N GLN A 48 -31.06 7.06 23.22
CA GLN A 48 -31.41 7.92 24.35
C GLN A 48 -32.45 8.98 23.95
N GLU A 49 -32.26 9.66 22.82
CA GLU A 49 -33.21 10.66 22.31
C GLU A 49 -34.61 10.06 22.10
N ILE A 50 -34.70 8.83 21.57
CA ILE A 50 -35.98 8.18 21.30
C ILE A 50 -36.63 7.64 22.59
N SER A 51 -35.84 7.10 23.52
CA SER A 51 -36.35 6.60 24.80
C SER A 51 -36.95 7.70 25.71
N GLY A 52 -36.43 8.94 25.58
CA GLY A 52 -36.94 10.11 26.29
C GLY A 52 -38.31 10.60 25.79
N LEU A 53 -38.78 10.14 24.62
CA LEU A 53 -40.04 10.54 23.99
C LEU A 53 -41.19 9.53 24.23
N SER A 54 -41.15 8.82 25.36
CA SER A 54 -41.98 7.63 25.66
C SER A 54 -43.50 7.83 25.57
N GLU A 55 -44.06 7.55 24.40
CA GLU A 55 -45.32 6.79 24.17
C GLU A 55 -45.17 5.97 22.87
N SER A 56 -44.15 5.12 22.82
CA SER A 56 -43.82 4.38 21.60
C SER A 56 -44.78 3.21 21.39
N THR A 57 -45.80 3.41 20.56
CA THR A 57 -46.68 2.34 20.05
C THR A 57 -45.86 1.13 19.59
N PRO A 58 -46.29 -0.12 19.81
CA PRO A 58 -45.53 -1.33 19.41
C PRO A 58 -45.07 -1.37 17.94
N ALA A 59 -45.77 -0.63 17.07
CA ALA A 59 -45.40 -0.44 15.67
C ALA A 59 -44.11 0.39 15.48
N ILE A 60 -43.89 1.40 16.31
CA ILE A 60 -42.68 2.24 16.29
C ILE A 60 -41.48 1.41 16.73
N MET A 61 -41.62 0.62 17.80
CA MET A 61 -40.54 -0.24 18.29
C MET A 61 -40.06 -1.25 17.23
N ARG A 62 -40.99 -1.92 16.54
CA ARG A 62 -40.66 -2.85 15.44
C ARG A 62 -39.97 -2.17 14.25
N SER A 63 -40.38 -0.94 13.94
CA SER A 63 -39.78 -0.16 12.85
C SER A 63 -38.37 0.31 13.21
N LEU A 64 -38.15 0.58 14.50
CA LEU A 64 -36.86 0.96 15.05
C LEU A 64 -35.88 -0.22 15.06
N GLU A 65 -36.30 -1.38 15.56
CA GLU A 65 -35.49 -2.61 15.54
C GLU A 65 -35.03 -2.97 14.11
N LYS A 66 -35.94 -2.87 13.13
CA LYS A 66 -35.60 -3.10 11.72
C LYS A 66 -34.60 -2.07 11.18
N SER A 67 -34.80 -0.79 11.50
CA SER A 67 -33.90 0.29 11.07
C SER A 67 -32.52 0.15 11.70
N LEU A 68 -32.43 -0.24 12.98
CA LEU A 68 -31.18 -0.50 13.69
C LEU A 68 -30.46 -1.71 13.10
N ALA A 69 -31.16 -2.82 12.89
CA ALA A 69 -30.58 -4.00 12.27
C ALA A 69 -30.03 -3.68 10.87
N LEU A 70 -30.82 -2.98 10.04
CA LEU A 70 -30.38 -2.56 8.71
C LEU A 70 -29.16 -1.63 8.79
N SER A 71 -29.16 -0.66 9.70
CA SER A 71 -28.04 0.25 9.91
C SER A 71 -26.76 -0.49 10.31
N ILE A 72 -26.86 -1.46 11.22
CA ILE A 72 -25.74 -2.33 11.63
C ILE A 72 -25.22 -3.13 10.43
N TYR A 73 -26.10 -3.79 9.68
CA TYR A 73 -25.70 -4.59 8.52
C TYR A 73 -25.01 -3.74 7.44
N VAL A 74 -25.57 -2.58 7.11
CA VAL A 74 -25.00 -1.66 6.13
C VAL A 74 -23.63 -1.15 6.62
N THR A 75 -23.54 -0.75 7.88
CA THR A 75 -22.30 -0.23 8.48
C THR A 75 -21.19 -1.28 8.47
N ILE A 76 -21.47 -2.50 8.91
CA ILE A 76 -20.51 -3.62 8.89
C ILE A 76 -20.10 -3.93 7.45
N SER A 77 -21.05 -3.98 6.53
CA SER A 77 -20.77 -4.26 5.11
C SER A 77 -19.83 -3.22 4.50
N ILE A 78 -20.07 -1.93 4.77
CA ILE A 78 -19.20 -0.83 4.32
C ILE A 78 -17.82 -0.92 4.97
N ALA A 79 -17.74 -1.17 6.28
CA ALA A 79 -16.48 -1.29 7.00
C ALA A 79 -15.60 -2.44 6.47
N VAL A 80 -16.21 -3.60 6.20
CA VAL A 80 -15.54 -4.75 5.61
C VAL A 80 -15.06 -4.43 4.19
N LEU A 81 -15.93 -3.83 3.36
CA LEU A 81 -15.58 -3.45 2.00
C LEU A 81 -14.39 -2.49 1.97
N LEU A 82 -14.43 -1.44 2.80
CA LEU A 82 -13.33 -0.46 2.92
C LEU A 82 -12.04 -1.13 3.40
N SER A 83 -12.12 -2.03 4.37
CA SER A 83 -10.93 -2.76 4.85
C SER A 83 -10.29 -3.61 3.75
N ILE A 84 -11.10 -4.30 2.94
CA ILE A 84 -10.59 -5.08 1.80
C ILE A 84 -9.89 -4.17 0.79
N VAL A 85 -10.50 -3.03 0.45
CA VAL A 85 -9.91 -2.04 -0.47
C VAL A 85 -8.56 -1.53 0.06
N LEU A 86 -8.49 -1.19 1.36
CA LEU A 86 -7.25 -0.71 1.98
C LEU A 86 -6.14 -1.77 1.98
N VAL A 87 -6.47 -3.04 2.26
CA VAL A 87 -5.51 -4.14 2.22
C VAL A 87 -4.98 -4.35 0.80
N ILE A 88 -5.85 -4.36 -0.20
CA ILE A 88 -5.46 -4.50 -1.62
C ILE A 88 -4.57 -3.33 -2.05
N ALA A 89 -4.96 -2.10 -1.69
CA ALA A 89 -4.18 -0.90 -2.00
C ALA A 89 -2.79 -0.93 -1.33
N GLY A 90 -2.72 -1.33 -0.06
CA GLY A 90 -1.46 -1.47 0.67
C GLY A 90 -0.54 -2.52 0.06
N PHE A 91 -1.10 -3.66 -0.37
CA PHE A 91 -0.34 -4.70 -1.07
C PHE A 91 0.20 -4.20 -2.42
N ALA A 92 -0.65 -3.56 -3.23
CA ALA A 92 -0.24 -3.01 -4.52
C ALA A 92 0.85 -1.93 -4.37
N LEU A 93 0.70 -1.04 -3.40
CA LEU A 93 1.69 0.01 -3.13
C LEU A 93 3.02 -0.57 -2.64
N SER A 94 2.98 -1.56 -1.74
CA SER A 94 4.18 -2.25 -1.25
C SER A 94 4.96 -2.88 -2.40
N HIS A 95 4.27 -3.56 -3.33
CA HIS A 95 4.94 -4.12 -4.51
C HIS A 95 5.61 -3.06 -5.39
N ARG A 96 4.94 -1.93 -5.62
CA ARG A 96 5.49 -0.82 -6.42
C ARG A 96 6.71 -0.16 -5.76
N LEU A 97 6.80 -0.19 -4.43
CA LEU A 97 7.92 0.38 -3.67
C LEU A 97 9.11 -0.59 -3.54
N TYR A 98 8.89 -1.84 -3.13
CA TYR A 98 9.99 -2.77 -2.87
C TYR A 98 10.53 -3.45 -4.13
N GLY A 99 9.70 -3.64 -5.15
CA GLY A 99 10.10 -4.19 -6.44
C GLY A 99 11.34 -3.51 -7.06
N PRO A 100 11.34 -2.17 -7.24
CA PRO A 100 12.47 -1.46 -7.85
C PRO A 100 13.76 -1.49 -7.03
N THR A 101 13.70 -1.69 -5.71
CA THR A 101 14.88 -1.64 -4.83
C THR A 101 15.95 -2.66 -5.21
N VAL A 102 15.55 -3.81 -5.74
CA VAL A 102 16.46 -4.88 -6.18
C VAL A 102 17.28 -4.42 -7.37
N GLN A 103 16.64 -3.78 -8.35
CA GLN A 103 17.33 -3.26 -9.52
C GLN A 103 18.26 -2.10 -9.16
N ILE A 104 17.81 -1.21 -8.26
CA ILE A 104 18.63 -0.11 -7.74
C ILE A 104 19.88 -0.65 -7.05
N LYS A 105 19.74 -1.59 -6.10
CA LYS A 105 20.87 -2.22 -5.41
C LYS A 105 21.82 -2.92 -6.38
N ARG A 106 21.27 -3.62 -7.39
CA ARG A 106 22.08 -4.32 -8.41
C ARG A 106 22.89 -3.33 -9.27
N LEU A 107 22.28 -2.22 -9.69
CA LEU A 107 23.00 -1.19 -10.45
C LEU A 107 24.11 -0.57 -9.59
N MET A 108 23.78 -0.14 -8.36
CA MET A 108 24.77 0.42 -7.44
C MET A 108 25.95 -0.53 -7.21
N HIS A 109 25.69 -1.83 -7.04
CA HIS A 109 26.75 -2.82 -6.86
C HIS A 109 27.65 -2.95 -8.10
N ARG A 110 27.08 -2.92 -9.32
CA ARG A 110 27.88 -2.94 -10.57
C ARG A 110 28.74 -1.68 -10.70
N LEU A 111 28.18 -0.52 -10.39
CA LEU A 111 28.94 0.75 -10.38
C LEU A 111 30.08 0.70 -9.37
N ALA A 112 29.85 0.14 -8.18
CA ALA A 112 30.89 -0.04 -7.16
C ALA A 112 32.03 -0.98 -7.60
N LEU A 113 31.74 -1.93 -8.50
CA LEU A 113 32.73 -2.82 -9.12
C LEU A 113 33.45 -2.20 -10.33
N GLY A 114 33.16 -0.93 -10.66
CA GLY A 114 33.77 -0.22 -11.79
C GLY A 114 33.07 -0.41 -13.14
N ASP A 115 31.93 -1.11 -13.19
CA ASP A 115 31.16 -1.29 -14.41
C ASP A 115 30.25 -0.07 -14.65
N TYR A 116 30.86 1.03 -15.10
CA TYR A 116 30.16 2.30 -15.34
C TYR A 116 29.31 2.31 -16.62
N LYS A 117 29.38 1.26 -17.44
CA LYS A 117 28.47 1.06 -18.59
C LYS A 117 27.15 0.40 -18.20
N ALA A 118 27.03 -0.08 -16.96
CA ALA A 118 25.79 -0.61 -16.43
C ALA A 118 24.68 0.46 -16.42
N ARG A 119 23.49 0.11 -16.90
CA ARG A 119 22.28 0.93 -16.81
C ARG A 119 21.16 0.14 -16.15
N GLY A 120 20.30 0.82 -15.41
CA GLY A 120 19.11 0.25 -14.78
C GLY A 120 17.83 0.83 -15.38
N GLN A 121 16.76 0.03 -15.39
CA GLN A 121 15.44 0.46 -15.85
C GLN A 121 14.36 -0.12 -14.94
N LEU A 122 13.46 0.73 -14.47
CA LEU A 122 12.33 0.33 -13.63
C LEU A 122 11.08 0.05 -14.48
N ARG A 123 10.16 -0.77 -13.98
CA ARG A 123 8.89 -1.03 -14.69
C ARG A 123 8.03 0.23 -14.62
N LYS A 124 7.19 0.49 -15.64
CA LYS A 124 6.34 1.69 -15.73
C LYS A 124 5.52 1.96 -14.46
N GLY A 125 5.09 0.91 -13.76
CA GLY A 125 4.34 1.02 -12.51
C GLY A 125 5.20 1.19 -11.25
N ASP A 126 6.50 0.93 -11.28
CA ASP A 126 7.33 0.98 -10.09
C ASP A 126 7.55 2.43 -9.61
N ALA A 127 7.85 2.59 -8.32
CA ALA A 127 8.30 3.85 -7.76
C ALA A 127 9.78 4.11 -8.08
N PHE A 128 10.28 5.32 -7.80
CA PHE A 128 11.70 5.71 -7.89
C PHE A 128 12.29 5.83 -9.32
N HIS A 129 11.48 6.12 -10.33
CA HIS A 129 11.98 6.40 -11.69
C HIS A 129 13.03 7.52 -11.71
N ASP A 130 12.79 8.61 -10.99
CA ASP A 130 13.72 9.75 -10.93
C ASP A 130 15.06 9.37 -10.29
N LEU A 131 15.04 8.54 -9.24
CA LEU A 131 16.25 8.00 -8.63
C LEU A 131 17.02 7.10 -9.60
N MET A 132 16.32 6.25 -10.35
CA MET A 132 16.97 5.40 -11.35
C MET A 132 17.58 6.25 -12.48
N ALA A 133 16.89 7.31 -12.93
CA ALA A 133 17.43 8.24 -13.91
C ALA A 133 18.72 8.92 -13.39
N ASN A 134 18.69 9.43 -12.15
CA ASN A 134 19.87 10.03 -11.52
C ASN A 134 21.04 9.04 -11.36
N LEU A 135 20.76 7.77 -11.03
CA LEU A 135 21.80 6.73 -10.95
C LEU A 135 22.39 6.41 -12.33
N ASN A 136 21.59 6.41 -13.39
CA ASN A 136 22.10 6.25 -14.75
C ASN A 136 22.99 7.44 -15.16
N SER A 137 22.57 8.68 -14.85
CA SER A 137 23.39 9.86 -15.11
C SER A 137 24.69 9.87 -14.28
N LEU A 138 24.66 9.37 -13.05
CA LEU A 138 25.88 9.15 -12.25
C LEU A 138 26.81 8.14 -12.93
N ALA A 139 26.26 7.06 -13.48
CA ALA A 139 27.04 6.08 -14.23
C ALA A 139 27.70 6.70 -15.48
N ASP A 140 26.98 7.56 -16.22
CA ASP A 140 27.53 8.31 -17.35
C ASP A 140 28.72 9.18 -16.92
N GLU A 141 28.60 9.91 -15.81
CA GLU A 141 29.66 10.80 -15.33
C GLU A 141 30.87 10.03 -14.79
N LEU A 142 30.66 8.90 -14.11
CA LEU A 142 31.74 8.02 -13.66
C LEU A 142 32.49 7.40 -14.85
N ASP A 143 31.77 6.96 -15.88
CA ASP A 143 32.38 6.43 -17.12
C ASP A 143 33.22 7.50 -17.82
N ARG A 144 32.70 8.73 -17.89
CA ARG A 144 33.39 9.88 -18.50
C ARG A 144 34.68 10.22 -17.75
N ARG A 145 34.67 10.24 -16.41
CA ARG A 145 35.86 10.56 -15.60
C ARG A 145 36.91 9.45 -15.71
N HIS A 146 36.50 8.20 -15.57
CA HIS A 146 37.44 7.08 -15.53
C HIS A 146 38.07 6.79 -16.90
N ASN A 147 37.29 6.87 -17.99
CA ASN A 147 37.78 6.63 -19.35
C ASN A 147 38.31 7.90 -20.03
N GLY A 148 37.87 9.09 -19.61
CA GLY A 148 38.36 10.38 -20.10
C GLY A 148 39.79 10.67 -19.66
N ASP A 149 40.14 10.37 -18.40
CA ASP A 149 41.52 10.52 -17.91
C ASP A 149 42.49 9.54 -18.57
N SER A 150 42.02 8.37 -19.03
CA SER A 150 42.87 7.40 -19.74
C SER A 150 43.24 7.84 -21.17
N LYS A 151 42.46 8.73 -21.80
CA LYS A 151 42.74 9.24 -23.16
C LYS A 151 43.57 10.52 -23.18
N SER A 152 43.73 11.21 -22.05
CA SER A 152 44.55 12.43 -21.94
C SER A 152 46.05 12.16 -21.72
N LYS A 153 46.45 10.88 -21.54
CA LYS A 153 47.84 10.48 -21.25
C LYS A 153 48.53 9.73 -22.39
N LEU A 154 47.92 9.69 -23.57
CA LEU A 154 48.48 9.15 -24.82
C LEU A 154 48.57 10.28 -25.84
#